data_AF-A0A522KRN5-F1
#
_entry.id   AF-A0A522KRN5-F1
#
_cell.length_a   1.000
_cell.length_b   1.000
_cell.length_c   1.000
_cell.angle_alpha   90.00
_cell.angle_beta   90.00
_cell.angle_gamma   90.00
#
_symmetry.space_group_name_H-M   'P 1'
#
loop_
_entity.id
_entity.type
_entity.pdbx_description
1 polymer ?
#
loop_
_entity_poly.entity_id
_entity_poly.type
_entity_poly.pdbx_seq_one_letter_code
_entity_poly.pdbx_strand_id
1 'polypeptide(L)'
;MAEQLFLYGVYAIHVHPLQLQGARWDAEYQITHRDKPVQQWVTIGGNAGFDAPTQAVDAARRQAIADIEQGAGIPKPHNFP
;
A
#
# COMPACT_ATOMS: atom_id res chain seq x y z
N MET A 1 2.45 15.30 -0.74
CA MET A 1 1.39 15.10 -1.76
C MET A 1 0.17 14.55 -1.03
N ALA A 2 -1.05 14.75 -1.52
CA ALA A 2 -2.27 14.36 -0.78
C ALA A 2 -2.47 12.83 -0.76
N GLU A 3 -3.13 12.32 0.29
CA GLU A 3 -3.61 10.94 0.35
C GLU A 3 -4.50 10.63 -0.85
N GLN A 4 -4.33 9.46 -1.45
CA GLN A 4 -5.18 8.94 -2.51
C GLN A 4 -6.00 7.77 -2.01
N LEU A 5 -7.32 7.89 -2.13
CA LEU A 5 -8.26 6.82 -1.82
C LEU A 5 -8.68 6.11 -3.10
N PHE A 6 -8.52 4.79 -3.12
CA PHE A 6 -8.98 3.92 -4.19
C PHE A 6 -10.01 2.93 -3.62
N LEU A 7 -11.12 2.75 -4.32
CA LEU A 7 -12.16 1.80 -3.92
C LEU A 7 -12.02 0.51 -4.74
N TYR A 8 -12.06 -0.63 -4.06
CA TYR A 8 -12.00 -1.96 -4.65
C TYR A 8 -13.12 -2.85 -4.11
N GLY A 9 -14.30 -2.73 -4.72
CA GLY A 9 -15.51 -3.41 -4.27
C GLY A 9 -15.95 -2.93 -2.89
N VAL A 10 -15.81 -3.79 -1.88
CA VAL A 10 -16.13 -3.52 -0.46
C VAL A 10 -14.93 -3.04 0.35
N TYR A 11 -13.74 -3.04 -0.27
CA TYR A 11 -12.49 -2.58 0.34
C TYR A 11 -12.18 -1.15 -0.11
N ALA A 12 -11.59 -0.38 0.78
CA ALA A 12 -11.01 0.93 0.49
C ALA A 12 -9.50 0.85 0.72
N ILE A 13 -8.74 1.40 -0.21
CA ILE A 13 -7.29 1.43 -0.23
C ILE A 13 -6.88 2.89 -0.07
N HIS A 14 -6.30 3.22 1.07
CA HIS A 14 -5.70 4.52 1.31
C HIS A 14 -4.24 4.43 0.90
N VAL A 15 -3.76 5.39 0.12
CA VAL A 15 -2.36 5.46 -0.32
C VAL A 15 -1.82 6.83 0.05
N HIS A 16 -0.77 6.84 0.86
CA HIS A 16 -0.11 8.03 1.33
C HIS A 16 1.32 8.10 0.74
N PRO A 17 1.56 8.94 -0.27
CA PRO A 17 2.90 9.14 -0.81
C PRO A 17 3.80 9.94 0.15
N LEU A 18 4.93 9.37 0.51
CA LEU A 18 5.94 9.97 1.37
C LEU A 18 7.13 10.43 0.53
N GLN A 19 7.57 11.66 0.75
CA GLN A 19 8.79 12.14 0.11
C GLN A 19 10.00 11.74 0.96
N LEU A 20 10.93 11.01 0.37
CA LEU A 20 12.21 10.68 0.98
C LEU A 20 13.29 11.71 0.61
N GLN A 21 14.41 11.66 1.33
CA GLN A 21 15.57 12.50 1.02
C GLN A 21 16.17 12.11 -0.35
N GLY A 22 16.50 13.09 -1.18
CA GLY A 22 17.22 12.87 -2.45
C GLY A 22 16.35 12.51 -3.66
N ALA A 23 15.23 13.22 -3.88
CA ALA A 23 14.30 13.00 -5.00
C ALA A 23 13.69 11.59 -5.07
N ARG A 24 13.72 10.86 -3.94
CA ARG A 24 13.08 9.56 -3.77
C ARG A 24 11.72 9.71 -3.12
N TRP A 25 10.85 8.76 -3.39
CA TRP A 25 9.48 8.72 -2.89
C TRP A 25 9.19 7.33 -2.35
N ASP A 26 8.61 7.25 -1.17
CA ASP A 26 7.95 6.05 -0.69
C ASP A 26 6.44 6.23 -0.81
N ALA A 27 5.72 5.13 -0.65
CA ALA A 27 4.29 5.19 -0.45
C ALA A 27 3.89 4.22 0.63
N GLU A 28 3.01 4.67 1.50
CA GLU A 28 2.35 3.82 2.47
C GLU A 28 0.95 3.53 1.96
N TYR A 29 0.47 2.32 2.18
CA TYR A 29 -0.93 2.02 1.91
C TYR A 29 -1.60 1.30 3.06
N GLN A 30 -2.90 1.51 3.19
CA GLN A 30 -3.74 0.85 4.14
C GLN A 30 -4.97 0.29 3.44
N ILE A 31 -5.37 -0.91 3.82
CA ILE A 31 -6.62 -1.52 3.35
C ILE A 31 -7.62 -1.49 4.48
N THR A 32 -8.78 -0.91 4.21
CA THR A 32 -9.94 -0.85 5.09
C THR A 32 -11.10 -1.63 4.45
N HIS A 33 -11.92 -2.26 5.27
CA HIS A 33 -13.13 -2.97 4.86
C HIS A 33 -14.28 -2.52 5.76
N ARG A 34 -15.33 -1.93 5.17
CA ARG A 34 -16.48 -1.40 5.91
C ARG A 34 -16.07 -0.53 7.12
N ASP A 35 -15.21 0.45 6.88
CA ASP A 35 -14.65 1.36 7.89
C ASP A 35 -13.75 0.72 8.96
N LYS A 36 -13.40 -0.57 8.80
CA LYS A 36 -12.44 -1.23 9.69
C LYS A 36 -11.11 -1.45 8.97
N PRO A 37 -9.97 -1.00 9.52
CA PRO A 37 -8.67 -1.34 8.96
C PRO A 37 -8.45 -2.85 9.08
N VAL A 38 -8.43 -3.54 7.93
CA VAL A 38 -8.14 -4.99 7.86
C VAL A 38 -6.64 -5.24 7.77
N GLN A 39 -5.90 -4.26 7.25
CA GLN A 39 -4.46 -4.26 7.19
C GLN A 39 -3.94 -2.97 7.83
N GLN A 40 -2.81 -3.07 8.54
CA GLN A 40 -2.10 -1.89 9.03
C GLN A 40 -1.43 -1.14 7.86
N TRP A 41 -0.93 0.06 8.12
CA TRP A 41 -0.16 0.80 7.12
C TRP A 41 1.08 -0.01 6.72
N VAL A 42 1.23 -0.24 5.43
CA VAL A 42 2.39 -0.93 4.85
C VAL A 42 3.14 0.05 3.97
N THR A 43 4.40 0.28 4.33
CA THR A 43 5.33 1.11 3.55
C THR A 43 5.93 0.30 2.42
N ILE A 44 5.93 0.86 1.21
CA ILE A 44 6.59 0.32 0.03
C ILE A 44 7.55 1.34 -0.57
N GLY A 45 8.57 0.84 -1.26
CA GLY A 45 9.68 1.63 -1.81
C GLY A 45 10.95 1.44 -0.98
N GLY A 46 10.85 1.47 0.35
CA GLY A 46 11.91 1.10 1.27
C GLY A 46 13.23 1.84 0.99
N ASN A 47 14.36 1.17 1.16
CA ASN A 47 15.68 1.84 1.02
C ASN A 47 16.02 2.27 -0.42
N ALA A 48 15.29 1.76 -1.44
CA ALA A 48 15.49 2.16 -2.83
C ALA A 48 14.63 3.38 -3.20
N GLY A 49 13.42 3.46 -2.66
CA GLY A 49 12.41 4.45 -3.02
C GLY A 49 12.04 4.41 -4.51
N PHE A 50 11.05 5.20 -4.87
CA PHE A 50 10.60 5.45 -6.23
C PHE A 50 11.13 6.79 -6.73
N ASP A 51 11.43 6.89 -8.02
CA ASP A 51 11.91 8.13 -8.65
C ASP A 51 10.79 9.18 -8.80
N ALA A 52 9.53 8.74 -8.79
CA ALA A 52 8.37 9.61 -8.92
C ALA A 52 7.29 9.27 -7.89
N PRO A 53 6.55 10.28 -7.40
CA PRO A 53 5.45 10.06 -6.47
C PRO A 53 4.32 9.23 -7.09
N THR A 54 4.07 9.40 -8.39
CA THR A 54 3.06 8.63 -9.13
C THR A 54 3.44 7.16 -9.24
N GLN A 55 4.73 6.84 -9.37
CA GLN A 55 5.21 5.45 -9.31
C GLN A 55 5.00 4.84 -7.93
N ALA A 56 5.30 5.58 -6.87
CA ALA A 56 5.09 5.12 -5.50
C ALA A 56 3.61 4.81 -5.25
N VAL A 57 2.72 5.73 -5.67
CA VAL A 57 1.28 5.54 -5.54
C VAL A 57 0.78 4.33 -6.35
N ASP A 58 1.20 4.19 -7.61
CA ASP A 58 0.75 3.10 -8.46
C ASP A 58 1.24 1.73 -7.95
N ALA A 59 2.49 1.67 -7.48
CA ALA A 59 3.03 0.48 -6.83
C ALA A 59 2.25 0.12 -5.56
N ALA A 60 1.92 1.10 -4.73
CA ALA A 60 1.21 0.89 -3.47
C ALA A 60 -0.21 0.39 -3.72
N ARG A 61 -0.88 0.97 -4.71
CA ARG A 61 -2.18 0.54 -5.18
C ARG A 61 -2.15 -0.91 -5.69
N ARG A 62 -1.18 -1.27 -6.54
CA ARG A 62 -1.07 -2.64 -7.06
C ARG A 62 -0.80 -3.64 -5.95
N GLN A 63 0.08 -3.31 -5.02
CA GLN A 63 0.38 -4.14 -3.86
C GLN A 63 -0.88 -4.35 -3.02
N ALA A 64 -1.61 -3.28 -2.69
CA ALA A 64 -2.87 -3.37 -1.96
C ALA A 64 -3.92 -4.24 -2.64
N ILE A 65 -4.06 -4.13 -3.98
CA ILE A 65 -4.98 -4.99 -4.75
C ILE A 65 -4.52 -6.45 -4.64
N ALA A 66 -3.23 -6.73 -4.82
CA ALA A 66 -2.71 -8.09 -4.69
C ALA A 66 -2.94 -8.65 -3.28
N ASP A 67 -2.79 -7.85 -2.23
CA ASP A 67 -3.09 -8.23 -0.86
C ASP A 67 -4.60 -8.51 -0.68
N ILE A 68 -5.49 -7.69 -1.25
CA ILE A 68 -6.94 -7.97 -1.25
C ILE A 68 -7.24 -9.29 -1.97
N GLU A 69 -6.66 -9.50 -3.15
CA GLU A 69 -6.86 -10.73 -3.95
C GLU A 69 -6.28 -11.97 -3.25
N GLN A 70 -5.23 -11.81 -2.45
CA GLN A 70 -4.67 -12.88 -1.62
C GLN A 70 -5.38 -13.06 -0.28
N GLY A 71 -6.40 -12.25 0.01
CA GLY A 71 -7.19 -12.31 1.23
C GLY A 71 -6.59 -11.47 2.35
N ALA A 72 -6.50 -10.15 2.17
CA ALA A 72 -6.09 -9.19 3.20
C ALA A 72 -6.77 -9.51 4.54
N GLY A 73 -5.97 -9.93 5.54
CA GLY A 73 -6.45 -10.42 6.84
C GLY A 73 -6.31 -11.94 7.07
N ILE A 74 -5.93 -12.73 6.07
CA ILE A 74 -5.55 -14.13 6.20
C ILE A 74 -4.02 -14.18 6.27
N PRO A 75 -3.41 -14.47 7.43
CA PRO A 75 -1.96 -14.64 7.50
C PRO A 75 -1.60 -15.79 6.57
N LYS A 76 -0.84 -15.50 5.50
CA LYS A 76 -0.14 -16.55 4.75
C LYS A 76 0.71 -17.34 5.75
N PRO A 77 0.60 -18.67 5.84
CA PRO A 77 1.58 -19.44 6.57
C PRO A 77 2.93 -19.13 5.93
N HIS A 78 3.79 -18.49 6.71
CA HIS A 78 5.18 -18.25 6.41
C HIS A 78 5.76 -19.59 5.92
N ASN A 79 6.18 -19.64 4.66
CA ASN A 79 6.90 -20.78 4.12
C ASN A 79 8.26 -20.79 4.85
N PHE A 80 8.31 -21.50 5.97
CA PHE A 80 9.52 -21.74 6.75
C PHE A 80 10.46 -22.62 5.92
N PRO A 81 11.75 -22.25 5.74
CA PRO A 81 12.77 -23.17 5.25
C PRO A 81 13.16 -24.20 6.31
#